data_AF-A0A6P1KKD8-F1
#
_entry.id   AF-A0A6P1KKD8-F1
#
_cell.length_a   1.000
_cell.length_b   1.000
_cell.length_c   1.000
_cell.angle_alpha   90.00
_cell.angle_beta   90.00
_cell.angle_gamma   90.00
#
_symmetry.space_group_name_H-M   'P 1'
#
loop_
_entity.id
_entity.type
_entity.pdbx_description
1 polymer ?
#
loop_
_entity_poly.entity_id
_entity_poly.type
_entity_poly.pdbx_seq_one_letter_code
_entity_poly.pdbx_strand_id
1 'polypeptide(L)'
;MLYHYPSTAKVDKIIPKNKLYQRGSANHRIERLFVEQVESIRWAYKLSPHTINLNDSETIKEIQIFSIVSRVERLDTEVLQFIDKLIPSPIIFEIVFEDKIKVIANYKRQSQADSQKFVLGKYYATDWQDLTQREDLPIVFGIADLYEYFIEQLLLSTNKASPNVVLIPNIKANLSTMTQKTDSIEDKIAHAEKVALLTKQINELQKRIYKEKQFNRQVEMNLQLQTLQKQLKDLTR
;
A
#
# COMPACT_ATOMS: atom_id res chain seq x y z
N MET A 1 11.07 -1.01 4.29
CA MET A 1 10.62 0.31 4.75
C MET A 1 9.95 0.16 6.11
N LEU A 2 10.65 0.59 7.15
CA LEU A 2 10.16 0.79 8.50
C LEU A 2 11.03 1.90 9.11
N TYR A 3 10.46 2.90 9.78
CA TYR A 3 11.22 4.09 10.18
C TYR A 3 11.26 4.32 11.69
N HIS A 4 12.31 4.98 12.15
CA HIS A 4 12.35 5.64 13.44
C HIS A 4 11.57 6.95 13.37
N TYR A 5 10.45 7.00 14.09
CA TYR A 5 9.67 8.23 14.21
C TYR A 5 10.14 9.06 15.41
N PRO A 6 10.22 10.40 15.29
CA PRO A 6 10.62 11.28 16.38
C PRO A 6 9.74 11.12 17.63
N SER A 7 10.35 11.22 18.82
CA SER A 7 9.64 11.14 20.10
C SER A 7 8.62 12.27 20.27
N THR A 8 8.87 13.43 19.66
CA THR A 8 7.96 14.59 19.58
C THR A 8 6.65 14.28 18.86
N ALA A 9 6.64 13.27 17.98
CA ALA A 9 5.45 12.82 17.25
C ALA A 9 4.73 11.64 17.92
N LYS A 10 5.24 11.15 19.06
CA LYS A 10 4.72 9.96 19.75
C LYS A 10 3.37 10.26 20.42
N VAL A 11 2.40 9.38 20.18
CA VAL A 11 1.07 9.44 20.81
C VAL A 11 0.87 8.27 21.78
N ASP A 12 1.29 7.07 21.37
CA ASP A 12 1.32 5.85 22.19
C ASP A 12 0.02 5.50 22.93
N LYS A 13 -1.10 5.63 22.21
CA LYS A 13 -2.44 5.44 22.78
C LYS A 13 -3.09 4.17 22.27
N ILE A 14 -3.53 3.30 23.18
CA ILE A 14 -4.34 2.13 22.83
C ILE A 14 -5.72 2.59 22.36
N ILE A 15 -6.20 2.03 21.25
CA ILE A 15 -7.53 2.27 20.71
C ILE A 15 -8.39 1.02 20.97
N PRO A 16 -9.33 1.08 21.92
CA PRO A 16 -10.28 0.02 22.13
C PRO A 16 -11.14 -0.20 20.89
N LYS A 17 -11.30 -1.46 20.47
CA LYS A 17 -12.12 -1.83 19.30
C LYS A 17 -13.56 -1.32 19.40
N ASN A 18 -14.14 -1.33 20.61
CA ASN A 18 -15.48 -0.80 20.88
C ASN A 18 -15.62 0.68 20.50
N LYS A 19 -14.56 1.49 20.65
CA LYS A 19 -14.60 2.91 20.21
C LYS A 19 -14.66 3.05 18.69
N LEU A 20 -14.07 2.11 17.95
CA LEU A 20 -14.15 2.09 16.49
C LEU A 20 -15.56 1.70 16.05
N TYR A 21 -16.17 0.69 16.66
CA TYR A 21 -17.53 0.24 16.33
C TYR A 21 -18.57 1.35 16.54
N GLN A 22 -18.50 2.04 17.69
CA GLN A 22 -19.42 3.12 18.04
C GLN A 22 -19.34 4.31 17.06
N ARG A 23 -18.14 4.62 16.57
CA ARG A 23 -17.93 5.74 15.64
C ARG A 23 -18.26 5.38 14.19
N GLY A 24 -18.03 4.12 13.81
CA GLY A 24 -18.11 3.69 12.41
C GLY A 24 -19.35 2.92 12.01
N SER A 25 -20.29 2.71 12.93
CA SER A 25 -21.47 1.87 12.68
C SER A 25 -21.08 0.50 12.10
N ALA A 26 -20.20 -0.21 12.82
CA ALA A 26 -19.72 -1.52 12.38
C ALA A 26 -20.89 -2.51 12.19
N ASN A 27 -20.84 -3.32 11.14
CA ASN A 27 -21.75 -4.45 10.99
C ASN A 27 -21.17 -5.71 11.64
N HIS A 28 -22.00 -6.74 11.82
CA HIS A 28 -21.59 -8.00 12.46
C HIS A 28 -20.38 -8.68 11.76
N ARG A 29 -20.21 -8.49 10.44
CA ARG A 29 -19.05 -9.02 9.71
C ARG A 29 -17.76 -8.31 10.15
N ILE A 30 -17.76 -6.98 10.17
CA ILE A 30 -16.61 -6.17 10.61
C ILE A 30 -16.26 -6.48 12.06
N GLU A 31 -17.24 -6.49 12.96
CA GLU A 31 -17.00 -6.83 14.37
C GLU A 31 -16.34 -8.21 14.52
N ARG A 32 -16.84 -9.21 13.80
CA ARG A 32 -16.26 -10.54 13.76
C ARG A 32 -14.81 -10.53 13.27
N LEU A 33 -14.50 -9.82 12.18
CA LEU A 33 -13.12 -9.68 11.69
C LEU A 33 -12.20 -9.08 12.75
N PHE A 34 -12.63 -8.03 13.46
CA PHE A 34 -11.84 -7.43 14.54
C PHE A 34 -11.65 -8.38 15.73
N VAL A 35 -12.63 -9.23 16.05
CA VAL A 35 -12.50 -10.22 17.12
C VAL A 35 -11.56 -11.35 16.70
N GLU A 36 -11.71 -11.88 15.50
CA GLU A 36 -10.93 -13.04 15.03
C GLU A 36 -9.48 -12.66 14.69
N GLN A 37 -9.26 -11.51 14.05
CA GLN A 37 -7.99 -11.20 13.40
C GLN A 37 -7.16 -10.14 14.11
N VAL A 38 -7.76 -9.25 14.87
CA VAL A 38 -7.02 -8.17 15.54
C VAL A 38 -6.82 -8.55 17.00
N GLU A 39 -5.62 -8.39 17.55
CA GLU A 39 -5.39 -8.49 18.98
C GLU A 39 -5.57 -7.12 19.63
N SER A 40 -4.76 -6.15 19.21
CA SER A 40 -4.76 -4.79 19.74
C SER A 40 -4.44 -3.77 18.65
N ILE A 41 -4.87 -2.53 18.88
CA ILE A 41 -4.63 -1.39 17.99
C ILE A 41 -4.05 -0.28 18.84
N ARG A 42 -2.92 0.27 18.40
CA ARG A 42 -2.24 1.39 19.03
C ARG A 42 -2.08 2.51 18.02
N TRP A 43 -2.52 3.70 18.39
CA TRP A 43 -2.11 4.91 17.72
C TRP A 43 -0.70 5.26 18.21
N ALA A 44 0.29 4.89 17.41
CA ALA A 44 1.69 4.96 17.81
C ALA A 44 2.22 6.39 17.67
N TYR A 45 2.02 7.01 16.50
CA TYR A 45 2.54 8.34 16.19
C TYR A 45 1.54 9.16 15.38
N LYS A 46 1.69 10.49 15.49
CA LYS A 46 1.01 11.49 14.68
C LYS A 46 2.06 12.46 14.13
N LEU A 47 2.37 12.32 12.85
CA LEU A 47 3.36 13.15 12.18
C LEU A 47 2.66 14.41 11.67
N SER A 48 3.01 15.56 12.22
CA SER A 48 2.66 16.87 11.70
C SER A 48 3.92 17.68 11.36
N PRO A 49 3.81 18.70 10.48
CA PRO A 49 4.90 19.63 10.14
C PRO A 49 5.71 20.09 11.36
N HIS A 50 5.04 20.43 12.46
CA HIS A 50 5.68 20.89 13.69
C HIS A 50 6.39 19.76 14.47
N THR A 51 5.80 18.55 14.52
CA THR A 51 6.37 17.44 15.30
C THR A 51 7.62 16.83 14.68
N ILE A 52 7.79 16.96 13.36
CA ILE A 52 8.91 16.39 12.60
C ILE A 52 9.71 17.44 11.81
N ASN A 53 9.48 18.73 12.09
CA ASN A 53 10.18 19.87 11.51
C ASN A 53 10.17 19.89 9.97
N LEU A 54 8.99 19.80 9.37
CA LEU A 54 8.75 19.91 7.93
C LEU A 54 7.87 21.11 7.61
N ASN A 55 7.84 21.51 6.34
CA ASN A 55 6.92 22.54 5.87
C ASN A 55 5.45 22.05 5.89
N ASP A 56 4.55 22.99 6.18
CA ASP A 56 3.11 22.76 6.10
C ASP A 56 2.66 22.50 4.65
N SER A 57 1.53 21.81 4.50
CA SER A 57 0.84 21.61 3.23
C SER A 57 -0.64 21.96 3.36
N GLU A 58 -1.26 22.43 2.28
CA GLU A 58 -2.71 22.69 2.23
C GLU A 58 -3.51 21.38 2.19
N THR A 59 -3.00 20.36 1.52
CA THR A 59 -3.69 19.09 1.27
C THR A 59 -3.50 18.08 2.39
N ILE A 60 -2.28 17.99 2.93
CA ILE A 60 -1.92 17.05 3.99
C ILE A 60 -1.53 17.82 5.25
N LYS A 61 -2.30 17.67 6.33
CA LYS A 61 -2.02 18.33 7.62
C LYS A 61 -1.25 17.45 8.59
N GLU A 62 -1.45 16.15 8.51
CA GLU A 62 -0.80 15.17 9.37
C GLU A 62 -0.89 13.76 8.74
N ILE A 63 0.02 12.88 9.14
CA ILE A 63 0.04 11.46 8.80
C ILE A 63 -0.05 10.66 10.10
N GLN A 64 -0.92 9.66 10.14
CA GLN A 64 -1.12 8.81 11.31
C GLN A 64 -0.36 7.50 11.18
N ILE A 65 0.33 7.08 12.24
CA ILE A 65 0.96 5.75 12.31
C ILE A 65 0.19 4.88 13.29
N PHE A 66 -0.44 3.82 12.79
CA PHE A 66 -1.20 2.87 13.57
C PHE A 66 -0.48 1.53 13.61
N SER A 67 -0.14 1.07 14.80
CA SER A 67 0.38 -0.29 15.00
C SER A 67 -0.77 -1.23 15.35
N ILE A 68 -0.91 -2.29 14.57
CA ILE A 68 -1.94 -3.32 14.77
C ILE A 68 -1.25 -4.64 15.04
N VAL A 69 -1.46 -5.19 16.22
CA VAL A 69 -1.05 -6.57 16.52
C VAL A 69 -2.14 -7.49 15.97
N SER A 70 -1.76 -8.32 15.00
CA SER A 70 -2.63 -9.25 14.29
C SER A 70 -2.52 -10.64 14.90
N ARG A 71 -3.66 -11.33 15.00
CA ARG A 71 -3.77 -12.75 15.42
C ARG A 71 -3.55 -13.71 14.24
N VAL A 72 -3.60 -13.19 13.03
CA VAL A 72 -3.46 -13.96 11.78
C VAL A 72 -2.43 -13.31 10.89
N GLU A 73 -1.72 -14.12 10.11
CA GLU A 73 -0.73 -13.60 9.15
C GLU A 73 -1.39 -12.75 8.04
N ARG A 74 -2.58 -13.15 7.60
CA ARG A 74 -3.33 -12.45 6.56
C ARG A 74 -4.53 -11.70 7.15
N LEU A 75 -4.29 -10.49 7.63
CA LEU A 75 -5.34 -9.55 8.02
C LEU A 75 -6.18 -9.14 6.80
N ASP A 76 -7.50 -9.18 6.96
CA ASP A 76 -8.45 -8.75 5.94
C ASP A 76 -8.41 -7.22 5.77
N THR A 77 -8.31 -6.76 4.53
CA THR A 77 -8.26 -5.33 4.21
C THR A 77 -9.52 -4.58 4.62
N GLU A 78 -10.66 -5.26 4.80
CA GLU A 78 -11.89 -4.64 5.33
C GLU A 78 -11.69 -4.01 6.71
N VAL A 79 -10.83 -4.60 7.55
CA VAL A 79 -10.46 -4.03 8.86
C VAL A 79 -9.77 -2.68 8.69
N LEU A 80 -8.80 -2.62 7.76
CA LEU A 80 -8.04 -1.40 7.48
C LEU A 80 -8.94 -0.32 6.85
N GLN A 81 -9.78 -0.70 5.88
CA GLN A 81 -10.77 0.17 5.26
C GLN A 81 -11.73 0.77 6.29
N PHE A 82 -12.18 -0.05 7.26
CA PHE A 82 -13.05 0.42 8.31
C PHE A 82 -12.36 1.50 9.15
N ILE A 83 -11.11 1.29 9.58
CA ILE A 83 -10.35 2.30 10.34
C ILE A 83 -10.12 3.56 9.52
N ASP A 84 -9.68 3.42 8.27
CA ASP A 84 -9.39 4.55 7.37
C ASP A 84 -10.59 5.45 7.11
N LYS A 85 -11.81 4.88 7.04
CA LYS A 85 -13.03 5.68 6.84
C LYS A 85 -13.35 6.60 8.03
N LEU A 86 -12.83 6.30 9.22
CA LEU A 86 -13.14 7.07 10.45
C LEU A 86 -12.21 8.26 10.69
N ILE A 87 -11.07 8.30 10.01
CA ILE A 87 -10.01 9.28 10.28
C ILE A 87 -9.68 9.99 8.98
N PRO A 88 -9.96 11.30 8.83
CA PRO A 88 -9.74 12.01 7.56
C PRO A 88 -8.28 12.01 7.06
N SER A 89 -7.30 12.06 7.97
CA SER A 89 -5.88 12.08 7.62
C SER A 89 -5.39 10.73 7.07
N PRO A 90 -4.32 10.72 6.25
CA PRO A 90 -3.69 9.49 5.80
C PRO A 90 -3.18 8.62 6.96
N ILE A 91 -3.28 7.30 6.80
CA ILE A 91 -2.82 6.32 7.79
C ILE A 91 -1.80 5.37 7.16
N ILE A 92 -0.67 5.21 7.85
CA ILE A 92 0.28 4.13 7.63
C ILE A 92 0.06 3.08 8.72
N PHE A 93 -0.29 1.86 8.32
CA PHE A 93 -0.49 0.75 9.24
C PHE A 93 0.78 -0.10 9.35
N GLU A 94 1.31 -0.21 10.56
CA GLU A 94 2.33 -1.17 10.94
C GLU A 94 1.63 -2.44 11.47
N ILE A 95 1.54 -3.49 10.64
CA ILE A 95 0.92 -4.76 11.03
C ILE A 95 1.98 -5.67 11.62
N VAL A 96 1.86 -5.97 12.90
CA VAL A 96 2.72 -6.90 13.63
C VAL A 96 2.01 -8.26 13.72
N PHE A 97 2.72 -9.33 13.42
CA PHE A 97 2.26 -10.69 13.63
C PHE A 97 3.46 -11.49 14.14
N GLU A 98 3.37 -12.08 15.32
CA GLU A 98 4.50 -12.74 15.99
C GLU A 98 5.73 -11.80 16.08
N ASP A 99 6.86 -12.21 15.52
CA ASP A 99 8.15 -11.50 15.52
C ASP A 99 8.44 -10.79 14.18
N LYS A 100 7.41 -10.60 13.35
CA LYS A 100 7.52 -9.90 12.06
C LYS A 100 6.53 -8.75 11.92
N ILE A 101 6.91 -7.79 11.08
CA ILE A 101 6.13 -6.60 10.77
C ILE A 101 6.05 -6.36 9.27
N LYS A 102 4.92 -5.84 8.80
CA LYS A 102 4.79 -5.28 7.45
C LYS A 102 4.06 -3.96 7.51
N VAL A 103 4.34 -3.10 6.55
CA VAL A 103 3.68 -1.80 6.43
C VAL A 103 2.61 -1.90 5.36
N ILE A 104 1.42 -1.38 5.65
CA ILE A 104 0.27 -1.32 4.74
C ILE A 104 -0.30 0.09 4.73
N ALA A 105 -0.59 0.64 3.55
CA ALA A 105 -1.34 1.89 3.41
C ALA A 105 -2.04 1.97 2.06
N ASN A 106 -2.98 2.90 1.90
CA ASN A 106 -3.45 3.34 0.59
C ASN A 106 -3.06 4.81 0.37
N TYR A 107 -3.09 5.25 -0.88
CA TYR A 107 -3.07 6.68 -1.17
C TYR A 107 -4.47 7.27 -0.99
N LYS A 108 -4.70 7.83 0.19
CA LYS A 108 -5.87 8.61 0.54
C LYS A 108 -5.75 10.01 -0.04
N ARG A 109 -6.77 10.40 -0.81
CA ARG A 109 -6.86 11.71 -1.46
C ARG A 109 -8.24 12.33 -1.25
N GLN A 110 -8.30 13.65 -1.36
CA GLN A 110 -9.58 14.35 -1.44
C GLN A 110 -10.31 13.98 -2.74
N SER A 111 -11.62 13.86 -2.67
CA SER A 111 -12.45 13.61 -3.84
C SER A 111 -12.47 14.85 -4.74
N GLN A 112 -12.22 14.66 -6.04
CA GLN A 112 -12.36 15.71 -7.05
C GLN A 112 -13.82 16.17 -7.21
N ALA A 113 -14.79 15.32 -6.86
CA ALA A 113 -16.22 15.63 -6.94
C ALA A 113 -16.79 16.29 -5.67
N ASP A 114 -16.11 16.14 -4.53
CA ASP A 114 -16.58 16.63 -3.24
C ASP A 114 -15.39 16.82 -2.28
N SER A 115 -14.92 18.06 -2.12
CA SER A 115 -13.74 18.38 -1.32
C SER A 115 -13.85 18.03 0.16
N GLN A 116 -15.06 17.74 0.65
CA GLN A 116 -15.31 17.28 2.03
C GLN A 116 -15.16 15.75 2.18
N LYS A 117 -15.05 15.01 1.08
CA LYS A 117 -14.94 13.55 1.10
C LYS A 117 -13.56 13.08 0.70
N PHE A 118 -13.12 12.00 1.31
CA PHE A 118 -11.89 11.31 0.96
C PHE A 118 -12.20 10.02 0.22
N VAL A 119 -11.41 9.74 -0.82
CA VAL A 119 -11.48 8.50 -1.58
C VAL A 119 -10.36 7.59 -1.11
N LEU A 120 -10.71 6.36 -0.76
CA LEU A 120 -9.74 5.31 -0.46
C LEU A 120 -9.35 4.58 -1.75
N GLY A 121 -8.05 4.51 -2.02
CA GLY A 121 -7.50 3.72 -3.11
C GLY A 121 -7.28 2.25 -2.75
N LYS A 122 -6.53 1.55 -3.60
CA LYS A 122 -6.03 0.21 -3.30
C LYS A 122 -5.01 0.26 -2.15
N TYR A 123 -4.97 -0.79 -1.34
CA TYR A 123 -3.93 -0.95 -0.32
C TYR A 123 -2.69 -1.59 -0.93
N TYR A 124 -1.55 -1.03 -0.56
CA TYR A 124 -0.22 -1.50 -0.90
C TYR A 124 0.48 -1.94 0.38
N ALA A 125 1.32 -2.96 0.27
CA ALA A 125 1.98 -3.60 1.39
C ALA A 125 3.45 -3.89 1.08
N THR A 126 4.29 -3.82 2.10
CA THR A 126 5.62 -4.44 2.06
C THR A 126 5.50 -5.96 2.26
N ASP A 127 6.58 -6.67 1.95
CA ASP A 127 6.80 -8.00 2.52
C ASP A 127 6.98 -7.91 4.04
N TRP A 128 6.95 -9.07 4.70
CA TRP A 128 7.31 -9.19 6.10
C TRP A 128 8.78 -8.86 6.33
N GLN A 129 9.04 -8.09 7.38
CA GLN A 129 10.35 -7.57 7.78
C GLN A 129 10.55 -7.82 9.28
N ASP A 130 11.79 -7.71 9.74
CA ASP A 130 12.15 -7.72 11.16
C ASP A 130 11.66 -6.45 11.86
N LEU A 131 11.15 -6.55 13.10
CA LEU A 131 10.65 -5.40 13.87
C LEU A 131 11.72 -4.36 14.21
N THR A 132 12.98 -4.80 14.30
CA THR A 132 14.10 -4.00 14.82
C THR A 132 14.83 -3.23 13.73
N GLN A 133 14.67 -3.63 12.47
CA GLN A 133 15.33 -2.99 11.34
C GLN A 133 14.56 -1.74 10.90
N ARG A 134 14.82 -0.64 11.61
CA ARG A 134 14.25 0.67 11.32
C ARG A 134 15.31 1.60 10.74
N GLU A 135 14.93 2.34 9.71
CA GLU A 135 15.74 3.36 9.04
C GLU A 135 15.37 4.75 9.56
N ASP A 136 16.19 5.76 9.30
CA ASP A 136 15.83 7.14 9.58
C ASP A 136 14.79 7.66 8.58
N LEU A 137 14.00 8.66 8.98
CA LEU A 137 13.07 9.32 8.07
C LEU A 137 13.83 9.94 6.88
N PRO A 138 13.24 9.90 5.68
CA PRO A 138 13.84 10.50 4.50
C PRO A 138 13.94 12.03 4.68
N ILE A 139 14.92 12.63 4.00
CA ILE A 139 15.04 14.09 3.93
C ILE A 139 14.10 14.59 2.84
N VAL A 140 13.05 15.29 3.24
CA VAL A 140 12.01 15.86 2.36
C VAL A 140 11.66 17.27 2.81
N PHE A 141 11.03 18.07 1.95
CA PHE A 141 10.76 19.48 2.23
C PHE A 141 9.47 19.69 3.05
N GLY A 142 8.41 18.94 2.74
CA GLY A 142 7.10 19.10 3.37
C GLY A 142 6.45 17.79 3.78
N ILE A 143 5.40 17.89 4.59
CA ILE A 143 4.63 16.72 5.04
C ILE A 143 3.93 15.99 3.89
N ALA A 144 3.55 16.69 2.83
CA ALA A 144 2.99 16.08 1.63
C ALA A 144 4.03 15.23 0.90
N ASP A 145 5.26 15.74 0.74
CA ASP A 145 6.38 15.00 0.14
C ASP A 145 6.71 13.73 0.93
N LEU A 146 6.67 13.82 2.27
CA LEU A 146 6.87 12.65 3.14
C LEU A 146 5.81 11.57 2.88
N TYR A 147 4.55 12.01 2.76
CA TYR A 147 3.45 11.10 2.50
C TYR A 147 3.57 10.43 1.13
N GLU A 148 3.83 11.21 0.08
CA GLU A 148 4.05 10.68 -1.27
C GLU A 148 5.20 9.69 -1.30
N TYR A 149 6.31 10.03 -0.64
CA TYR A 149 7.46 9.13 -0.51
C TYR A 149 7.09 7.78 0.15
N PHE A 150 6.30 7.79 1.23
CA PHE A 150 5.84 6.54 1.85
C PHE A 150 5.01 5.68 0.89
N ILE A 151 4.12 6.30 0.10
CA ILE A 151 3.31 5.60 -0.88
C ILE A 151 4.18 5.04 -2.02
N GLU A 152 5.15 5.80 -2.52
CA GLU A 152 6.08 5.35 -3.57
C GLU A 152 6.88 4.12 -3.12
N GLN A 153 7.39 4.11 -1.89
CA GLN A 153 8.09 2.96 -1.33
C GLN A 153 7.19 1.72 -1.22
N LEU A 154 5.90 1.90 -0.91
CA LEU A 154 4.93 0.81 -0.90
C LEU A 154 4.62 0.30 -2.32
N LEU A 155 4.48 1.19 -3.31
CA LEU A 155 4.30 0.81 -4.71
C LEU A 155 5.49 -0.03 -5.21
N LEU A 156 6.72 0.40 -4.92
CA LEU A 156 7.95 -0.32 -5.23
C LEU A 156 8.02 -1.70 -4.57
N SER A 157 7.53 -1.81 -3.33
CA SER A 157 7.57 -3.05 -2.56
C SER A 157 6.53 -4.06 -3.06
N THR A 158 5.30 -3.64 -3.38
CA THR A 158 4.24 -4.55 -3.84
C THR A 158 4.57 -5.27 -5.15
N ASN A 159 5.32 -4.62 -6.04
CA ASN A 159 5.70 -5.20 -7.32
C ASN A 159 6.75 -6.34 -7.21
N LYS A 160 7.36 -6.55 -6.03
CA LYS A 160 8.30 -7.65 -5.80
C LYS A 160 7.60 -9.00 -5.57
N ALA A 161 6.32 -9.00 -5.19
CA ALA A 161 5.59 -10.18 -4.73
C ALA A 161 5.01 -11.08 -5.85
N SER A 162 5.55 -11.05 -7.08
CA SER A 162 5.17 -11.98 -8.15
C SER A 162 6.34 -12.90 -8.50
N PRO A 163 6.52 -14.05 -7.81
CA PRO A 163 7.69 -14.91 -7.97
C PRO A 163 7.71 -15.72 -9.28
N ASN A 164 6.64 -15.68 -10.08
CA ASN A 164 6.49 -16.53 -11.28
C ASN A 164 6.56 -15.76 -12.61
N VAL A 165 6.85 -14.47 -12.59
CA VAL A 165 7.21 -13.77 -13.82
C VAL A 165 8.69 -14.02 -14.05
N VAL A 166 9.02 -14.77 -15.11
CA VAL A 166 10.38 -14.82 -15.66
C VAL A 166 10.87 -13.39 -15.77
N LEU A 167 11.75 -13.03 -14.84
CA LEU A 167 12.27 -11.69 -14.66
C LEU A 167 13.01 -11.31 -15.94
N ILE A 168 12.48 -10.35 -16.69
CA ILE A 168 13.38 -9.48 -17.46
C ILE A 168 14.25 -8.81 -16.38
N PRO A 169 15.59 -8.93 -16.42
CA PRO A 169 16.47 -8.62 -15.29
C PRO A 169 16.44 -7.17 -14.75
N ASN A 170 15.66 -6.27 -15.35
CA ASN A 170 15.80 -4.81 -15.18
C ASN A 170 14.59 -4.08 -14.54
N ILE A 171 13.59 -4.75 -13.98
CA ILE A 171 12.48 -4.02 -13.30
C ILE A 171 12.99 -3.15 -12.13
N LYS A 172 14.07 -3.58 -11.44
CA LYS A 172 14.74 -2.78 -10.39
C LYS A 172 15.31 -1.45 -10.93
N ALA A 173 15.86 -1.46 -12.15
CA ALA A 173 16.48 -0.30 -12.77
C ALA A 173 15.43 0.64 -13.38
N ASN A 174 14.32 0.10 -13.90
CA ASN A 174 13.42 0.92 -14.71
C ASN A 174 12.41 1.77 -13.92
N LEU A 175 11.99 1.36 -12.71
CA LEU A 175 11.22 2.26 -11.82
C LEU A 175 12.09 3.35 -11.20
N SER A 176 13.40 3.10 -11.05
CA SER A 176 14.36 4.11 -10.61
C SER A 176 14.77 5.05 -11.74
N THR A 177 14.70 4.65 -13.02
CA THR A 177 14.95 5.54 -14.18
C THR A 177 13.73 6.35 -14.66
N MET A 178 12.51 6.05 -14.19
CA MET A 178 11.35 6.93 -14.44
C MET A 178 11.36 8.23 -13.61
N THR A 179 12.40 8.47 -12.81
CA THR A 179 12.63 9.69 -12.01
C THR A 179 12.93 10.96 -12.83
N GLN A 180 12.78 10.94 -14.16
CA GLN A 180 13.13 12.08 -15.04
C GLN A 180 11.93 12.71 -15.79
N LYS A 181 10.69 12.37 -15.42
CA LYS A 181 9.52 13.18 -15.77
C LYS A 181 8.70 13.46 -14.51
N THR A 182 8.20 14.68 -14.41
CA THR A 182 7.35 15.21 -13.34
C THR A 182 5.99 14.51 -13.33
N ASP A 183 5.99 13.20 -13.08
CA ASP A 183 4.76 12.41 -13.00
C ASP A 183 4.22 12.53 -11.57
N SER A 184 2.96 12.93 -11.44
CA SER A 184 2.27 13.05 -10.15
C SER A 184 2.22 11.69 -9.45
N ILE A 185 2.11 11.68 -8.11
CA ILE A 185 1.85 10.44 -7.36
C ILE A 185 0.61 9.70 -7.90
N GLU A 186 -0.40 10.44 -8.38
CA GLU A 186 -1.59 9.85 -9.03
C GLU A 186 -1.24 9.11 -10.33
N ASP A 187 -0.32 9.66 -11.14
CA ASP A 187 0.16 9.02 -12.37
C ASP A 187 0.97 7.76 -12.05
N LYS A 188 1.84 7.84 -11.03
CA LYS A 188 2.62 6.69 -10.54
C LYS A 188 1.71 5.55 -10.06
N ILE A 189 0.63 5.88 -9.35
CA ILE A 189 -0.38 4.92 -8.91
C ILE A 189 -1.11 4.30 -10.11
N ALA A 190 -1.59 5.12 -11.04
CA ALA A 190 -2.30 4.65 -12.23
C ALA A 190 -1.42 3.72 -13.09
N HIS A 191 -0.13 4.06 -13.22
CA HIS A 191 0.87 3.22 -13.87
C HIS A 191 1.03 1.87 -13.16
N ALA A 192 1.26 1.89 -11.84
CA ALA A 192 1.40 0.67 -11.04
C ALA A 192 0.16 -0.24 -11.12
N GLU A 193 -1.04 0.33 -11.12
CA GLU A 193 -2.30 -0.42 -11.29
C GLU A 193 -2.40 -1.07 -12.67
N LYS A 194 -2.02 -0.34 -13.73
CA LYS A 194 -1.99 -0.87 -15.10
C LYS A 194 -1.00 -2.02 -15.25
N VAL A 195 0.20 -1.89 -14.67
CA VAL A 195 1.21 -2.95 -14.63
C VAL A 195 0.68 -4.17 -13.87
N ALA A 196 0.03 -3.98 -12.73
CA ALA A 196 -0.54 -5.07 -11.95
C ALA A 196 -1.67 -5.81 -12.70
N LEU A 197 -2.53 -5.08 -13.42
CA LEU A 197 -3.61 -5.67 -14.23
C LEU A 197 -3.05 -6.53 -15.37
N LEU A 198 -2.10 -6.00 -16.13
CA LEU A 198 -1.45 -6.74 -17.22
C LEU A 198 -0.71 -7.97 -16.70
N THR A 199 0.00 -7.85 -15.58
CA THR A 199 0.69 -8.98 -14.93
C THR A 199 -0.30 -10.08 -14.52
N LYS A 200 -1.45 -9.70 -13.96
CA LYS A 200 -2.52 -10.65 -13.61
C LYS A 200 -3.07 -11.36 -14.85
N GLN A 201 -3.34 -10.60 -15.93
CA GLN A 201 -3.82 -11.16 -17.20
C GLN A 201 -2.81 -12.15 -17.80
N ILE A 202 -1.52 -11.80 -17.80
CA ILE A 202 -0.44 -12.70 -18.26
C ILE A 202 -0.42 -13.99 -17.43
N ASN A 203 -0.48 -13.89 -16.10
CA ASN A 203 -0.48 -15.06 -15.21
C ASN A 203 -1.70 -15.97 -15.42
N GLU A 204 -2.89 -15.39 -15.58
CA GLU A 204 -4.10 -16.17 -15.86
C GLU A 204 -4.03 -16.85 -17.22
N LEU A 205 -3.53 -16.14 -18.23
CA LEU A 205 -3.41 -16.65 -19.59
C LEU A 205 -2.33 -17.74 -19.69
N GLN A 206 -1.21 -17.60 -18.98
CA GLN A 206 -0.20 -18.65 -18.81
C GLN A 206 -0.80 -19.92 -18.17
N LYS A 207 -1.59 -19.78 -17.10
CA LYS A 207 -2.27 -20.92 -16.47
C LYS A 207 -3.28 -21.58 -17.41
N ARG A 208 -3.95 -20.81 -18.27
CA ARG A 208 -4.87 -21.34 -19.29
C ARG A 208 -4.11 -22.09 -20.39
N ILE A 209 -3.00 -21.55 -20.89
CA ILE A 209 -2.13 -22.21 -21.88
C ILE A 209 -1.65 -23.57 -21.35
N TYR A 210 -1.19 -23.63 -20.10
CA TYR A 210 -0.70 -24.86 -19.49
C TYR A 210 -1.76 -25.97 -19.39
N LYS A 211 -3.04 -25.58 -19.22
CA LYS A 211 -4.17 -26.52 -19.11
C LYS A 211 -4.79 -26.90 -20.45
N GLU A 212 -4.55 -26.12 -21.49
CA GLU A 212 -5.11 -26.34 -22.83
C GLU A 212 -4.42 -27.52 -23.50
N LYS A 213 -5.17 -28.39 -24.18
CA LYS A 213 -4.63 -29.57 -24.88
C LYS A 213 -4.61 -29.39 -26.40
N GLN A 214 -5.43 -28.49 -26.93
CA GLN A 214 -5.49 -28.22 -28.37
C GLN A 214 -4.35 -27.28 -28.79
N PHE A 215 -3.43 -27.80 -29.62
CA PHE A 215 -2.27 -27.05 -30.10
C PHE A 215 -2.64 -25.71 -30.76
N ASN A 216 -3.64 -25.70 -31.64
CA ASN A 216 -4.06 -24.48 -32.34
C ASN A 216 -4.53 -23.38 -31.37
N ARG A 217 -5.24 -23.76 -30.29
CA ARG A 217 -5.66 -22.82 -29.24
C ARG A 217 -4.50 -22.36 -28.37
N GLN A 218 -3.53 -23.23 -28.09
CA GLN A 218 -2.30 -22.82 -27.40
C GLN A 218 -1.52 -21.78 -28.23
N VAL A 219 -1.43 -21.95 -29.55
CA VAL A 219 -0.74 -20.99 -30.43
C VAL A 219 -1.42 -19.62 -30.40
N GLU A 220 -2.75 -19.57 -30.49
CA GLU A 220 -3.52 -18.32 -30.39
C GLU A 220 -3.32 -17.63 -29.03
N MET A 221 -3.40 -18.39 -27.93
CA MET A 221 -3.14 -17.84 -26.60
C MET A 221 -1.68 -17.38 -26.46
N ASN A 222 -0.70 -18.09 -27.02
CA ASN A 222 0.71 -17.67 -27.00
C ASN A 222 0.94 -16.34 -27.75
N LEU A 223 0.23 -16.08 -28.84
CA LEU A 223 0.27 -14.78 -29.54
C LEU A 223 -0.32 -13.64 -28.67
N GLN A 224 -1.42 -13.91 -27.98
CA GLN A 224 -2.00 -12.97 -27.01
C GLN A 224 -1.03 -12.72 -25.84
N LEU A 225 -0.36 -13.76 -25.34
CA LEU A 225 0.65 -13.67 -24.29
C LEU A 225 1.81 -12.76 -24.71
N GLN A 226 2.34 -12.93 -25.92
CA GLN A 226 3.41 -12.07 -26.44
C GLN A 226 2.97 -10.61 -26.57
N THR A 227 1.74 -10.36 -27.02
CA THR A 227 1.18 -9.00 -27.11
C THR A 227 1.12 -8.34 -25.74
N LEU A 228 0.59 -9.05 -24.73
CA LEU A 228 0.50 -8.54 -23.36
C LEU A 228 1.89 -8.34 -22.73
N GLN A 229 2.84 -9.24 -22.98
CA GLN A 229 4.23 -9.09 -22.53
C GLN A 229 4.91 -7.87 -23.17
N LYS A 230 4.65 -7.60 -24.45
CA LYS A 230 5.16 -6.41 -25.14
C LYS A 230 4.58 -5.13 -24.52
N GLN A 231 3.28 -5.08 -24.28
CA GLN A 231 2.63 -3.96 -23.60
C GLN A 231 3.21 -3.71 -22.19
N LEU A 232 3.46 -4.78 -21.43
CA LEU A 232 4.11 -4.67 -20.13
C LEU A 232 5.53 -4.12 -20.28
N LYS A 233 6.31 -4.64 -21.23
CA LYS A 233 7.66 -4.17 -21.50
C LYS A 233 7.70 -2.68 -21.85
N ASP A 234 6.79 -2.23 -22.71
CA ASP A 234 6.67 -0.82 -23.12
C ASP A 234 6.26 0.10 -21.96
N LEU A 235 5.47 -0.39 -21.00
CA LEU A 235 5.13 0.36 -19.79
C LEU A 235 6.27 0.40 -18.76
N THR A 236 7.09 -0.64 -18.72
CA THR A 236 8.23 -0.75 -17.79
C THR A 236 9.56 -0.25 -18.38
N ARG A 237 9.53 0.45 -19.52
CA ARG A 237 10.72 0.95 -20.22
C ARG A 237 10.91 2.43 -19.98
#